data_AF-A0A9D8NTI6-F1
#
_entry.id   AF-A0A9D8NTI6-F1
#
_cell.length_a   1.000
_cell.length_b   1.000
_cell.length_c   1.000
_cell.angle_alpha   90.00
_cell.angle_beta   90.00
_cell.angle_gamma   90.00
#
_symmetry.space_group_name_H-M   'P 1'
#
loop_
_entity.id
_entity.type
_entity.pdbx_description
1 polymer ?
#
loop_
_entity_poly.entity_id
_entity_poly.type
_entity_poly.pdbx_seq_one_letter_code
_entity_poly.pdbx_strand_id
1 'polypeptide(L)'
;MLALVFTTVAAMLAADPAPLFNGKNLDGWKEASKDKASLAGKTEAFGGRFKVKDGVIAIDPSVKGDLHIETEKPIEGDTRVVLEVKPGPKCNNDLFIRGTKFDLTLGSKEGKNLKDGEWATVEIVIKGDAIEHKINGETARSSKAKGGPTPLRIRAEFGALEIKSVKLAP
;
A
#
# COMPACT_ATOMS: atom_id res chain seq x y z
N MET A 1 -35.51 17.45 23.78
CA MET A 1 -34.10 17.09 23.55
C MET A 1 -34.11 15.89 22.60
N LEU A 2 -33.84 16.13 21.32
CA LEU A 2 -33.93 15.11 20.28
C LEU A 2 -32.61 14.32 20.26
N ALA A 3 -32.63 13.07 20.71
CA ALA A 3 -31.45 12.20 20.65
C ALA A 3 -31.25 11.75 19.20
N LEU A 4 -30.23 12.30 18.55
CA LEU A 4 -29.73 11.83 17.26
C LEU A 4 -29.03 10.48 17.49
N VAL A 5 -29.73 9.39 17.21
CA VAL A 5 -29.15 8.05 17.22
C VAL A 5 -28.25 7.93 15.99
N PHE A 6 -26.93 7.95 16.21
CA PHE A 6 -25.97 7.55 15.20
C PHE A 6 -26.14 6.04 14.98
N THR A 7 -26.82 5.67 13.90
CA THR A 7 -26.86 4.30 13.40
C THR A 7 -25.43 3.83 13.19
N THR A 8 -25.01 2.84 13.97
CA THR A 8 -23.77 2.12 13.76
C THR A 8 -23.79 1.56 12.33
N VAL A 9 -22.76 1.91 11.55
CA VAL A 9 -22.60 1.36 10.21
C VAL A 9 -22.45 -0.15 10.36
N ALA A 10 -23.32 -0.84 9.63
CA ALA A 10 -23.47 -2.28 9.53
C ALA A 10 -22.14 -3.02 9.48
N ALA A 11 -22.13 -4.21 10.11
CA ALA A 11 -21.13 -5.24 9.87
C ALA A 11 -21.00 -5.47 8.37
N MET A 12 -19.89 -5.01 7.79
CA MET A 12 -19.45 -5.42 6.46
C MET A 12 -19.30 -6.95 6.55
N LEU A 13 -20.06 -7.69 5.75
CA LEU A 13 -19.94 -9.14 5.65
C LEU A 13 -18.47 -9.51 5.51
N ALA A 14 -17.97 -10.37 6.40
CA ALA A 14 -16.59 -10.83 6.45
C ALA A 14 -16.27 -11.70 5.22
N ALA A 15 -16.10 -11.06 4.06
CA ALA A 15 -15.36 -11.66 2.97
C ALA A 15 -13.91 -11.78 3.43
N ASP A 16 -13.30 -12.95 3.24
CA ASP A 16 -11.89 -13.14 3.53
C ASP A 16 -11.07 -12.11 2.72
N PRO A 17 -10.08 -11.45 3.35
CA PRO A 17 -9.27 -10.47 2.64
C PRO A 17 -8.59 -11.08 1.40
N ALA A 18 -8.87 -10.53 0.22
CA ALA A 18 -8.33 -11.01 -1.04
C ALA A 18 -6.86 -10.57 -1.20
N PRO A 19 -5.90 -11.49 -1.36
CA PRO A 19 -4.49 -11.14 -1.50
C PRO A 19 -4.21 -10.48 -2.85
N LEU A 20 -3.50 -9.34 -2.82
CA LEU A 20 -2.88 -8.71 -4.00
C LEU A 20 -1.42 -9.13 -4.18
N PHE A 21 -0.76 -9.56 -3.11
CA PHE A 21 0.56 -10.18 -3.15
C PHE A 21 0.46 -11.63 -2.65
N ASN A 22 1.03 -12.56 -3.41
CA ASN A 22 0.90 -14.00 -3.17
C ASN A 22 2.05 -14.60 -2.33
N GLY A 23 3.05 -13.80 -1.94
CA GLY A 23 4.22 -14.26 -1.18
C GLY A 23 5.27 -15.02 -1.99
N LYS A 24 5.10 -15.18 -3.30
CA LYS A 24 5.97 -16.02 -4.15
C LYS A 24 6.63 -15.25 -5.28
N ASN A 25 5.87 -14.40 -5.98
CA ASN A 25 6.32 -13.64 -7.13
C ASN A 25 5.47 -12.37 -7.27
N LEU A 26 5.64 -11.63 -8.37
CA LEU A 26 4.94 -10.39 -8.68
C LEU A 26 3.73 -10.62 -9.60
N ASP A 27 3.06 -11.78 -9.51
CA ASP A 27 1.79 -12.02 -10.22
C ASP A 27 0.74 -10.98 -9.83
N GLY A 28 0.07 -10.40 -10.84
CA GLY A 28 -0.90 -9.32 -10.66
C GLY A 28 -0.27 -7.94 -10.50
N TRP A 29 1.04 -7.81 -10.71
CA TRP A 29 1.77 -6.54 -10.71
C TRP A 29 2.41 -6.26 -12.07
N LYS A 30 2.64 -4.98 -12.34
CA LYS A 30 3.35 -4.47 -13.50
C LYS A 30 4.25 -3.31 -13.10
N GLU A 31 5.20 -2.98 -13.95
CA GLU A 31 5.93 -1.73 -13.82
C GLU A 31 4.97 -0.54 -14.00
N ALA A 32 5.10 0.48 -13.16
CA ALA A 32 4.43 1.77 -13.37
C ALA A 32 5.36 2.72 -14.15
N SER A 33 5.81 2.23 -15.31
CA SER A 33 6.67 2.92 -16.27
C SER A 33 5.89 3.23 -17.55
N LYS A 34 6.54 3.84 -18.56
CA LYS A 34 5.94 4.08 -19.87
C LYS A 34 5.45 2.79 -20.53
N ASP A 35 6.24 1.72 -20.40
CA ASP A 35 6.00 0.45 -21.08
C ASP A 35 5.02 -0.46 -20.33
N LYS A 36 4.77 -0.17 -19.05
CA LYS A 36 3.84 -0.91 -18.19
C LYS A 36 4.04 -2.42 -18.23
N ALA A 37 5.30 -2.84 -18.32
CA ALA A 37 5.67 -4.23 -18.51
C ALA A 37 5.10 -5.09 -17.38
N SER A 38 4.45 -6.20 -17.74
CA SER A 38 3.94 -7.16 -16.75
C SER A 38 5.10 -7.78 -15.96
N LEU A 39 4.84 -8.01 -14.68
CA LEU A 39 5.74 -8.69 -13.75
C LEU A 39 5.23 -10.08 -13.38
N ALA A 40 4.21 -10.58 -14.07
CA ALA A 40 3.70 -11.94 -13.88
C ALA A 40 4.82 -12.99 -13.99
N GLY A 41 4.86 -13.91 -13.03
CA GLY A 41 5.87 -14.94 -12.87
C GLY A 41 7.24 -14.44 -12.39
N LYS A 42 7.51 -13.13 -12.38
CA LYS A 42 8.81 -12.57 -12.00
C LYS A 42 8.95 -12.44 -10.50
N THR A 43 10.15 -12.71 -10.00
CA THR A 43 10.52 -12.47 -8.59
C THR A 43 11.24 -11.14 -8.40
N GLU A 44 11.47 -10.37 -9.46
CA GLU A 44 12.12 -9.07 -9.36
C GLU A 44 11.70 -8.10 -10.46
N ALA A 45 11.87 -6.80 -10.19
CA ALA A 45 11.68 -5.72 -11.13
C ALA A 45 12.81 -4.69 -11.02
N PHE A 46 13.10 -4.02 -12.14
CA PHE A 46 14.14 -2.98 -12.26
C PHE A 46 15.51 -3.39 -11.68
N GLY A 47 16.06 -4.51 -12.14
CA GLY A 47 17.39 -4.97 -11.70
C GLY A 47 17.48 -5.30 -10.20
N GLY A 48 16.37 -5.72 -9.59
CA GLY A 48 16.32 -6.11 -8.18
C GLY A 48 15.89 -4.99 -7.23
N ARG A 49 15.48 -3.82 -7.73
CA ARG A 49 14.93 -2.75 -6.88
C ARG A 49 13.74 -3.25 -6.06
N PHE A 50 12.85 -4.00 -6.70
CA PHE A 50 11.81 -4.76 -6.01
C PHE A 50 12.17 -6.24 -6.17
N LYS A 51 12.29 -6.96 -5.06
CA LYS A 51 12.68 -8.37 -5.05
C LYS A 51 11.79 -9.18 -4.12
N VAL A 52 11.18 -10.24 -4.63
CA VAL A 52 10.45 -11.20 -3.82
C VAL A 52 11.44 -12.20 -3.25
N LYS A 53 11.55 -12.23 -1.91
CA LYS A 53 12.40 -13.15 -1.18
C LYS A 53 11.76 -13.43 0.18
N ASP A 54 11.83 -14.67 0.67
CA ASP A 54 11.37 -15.05 2.01
C ASP A 54 9.91 -14.63 2.32
N GLY A 55 9.05 -14.64 1.29
CA GLY A 55 7.65 -14.27 1.44
C GLY A 55 7.36 -12.77 1.49
N VAL A 56 8.36 -11.90 1.24
CA VAL A 56 8.20 -10.44 1.22
C VAL A 56 8.59 -9.85 -0.13
N ILE A 57 8.03 -8.69 -0.48
CA ILE A 57 8.60 -7.78 -1.47
C ILE A 57 9.61 -6.90 -0.73
N ALA A 58 10.89 -7.04 -1.02
CA ALA A 58 11.97 -6.20 -0.51
C ALA A 58 12.30 -5.10 -1.52
N ILE A 59 12.36 -3.85 -1.04
CA ILE A 59 12.86 -2.69 -1.77
C ILE A 59 14.33 -2.52 -1.43
N ASP A 60 15.22 -2.72 -2.41
CA ASP A 60 16.67 -2.61 -2.22
C ASP A 60 17.18 -1.19 -2.56
N PRO A 61 17.69 -0.41 -1.57
CA PRO A 61 18.27 0.92 -1.77
C PRO A 61 19.59 0.95 -2.57
N SER A 62 20.22 -0.21 -2.81
CA SER A 62 21.44 -0.31 -3.63
C SER A 62 21.15 0.01 -5.11
N VAL A 63 19.98 -0.40 -5.60
CA VAL A 63 19.49 -0.04 -6.93
C VAL A 63 18.92 1.38 -6.89
N LYS A 64 19.44 2.27 -7.74
CA LYS A 64 19.08 3.70 -7.75
C LYS A 64 17.92 4.00 -8.69
N GLY A 65 17.26 5.13 -8.45
CA GLY A 65 16.19 5.66 -9.28
C GLY A 65 14.87 5.77 -8.53
N ASP A 66 13.97 6.57 -9.10
CA ASP A 66 12.59 6.72 -8.63
C ASP A 66 11.70 5.72 -9.40
N LEU A 67 11.53 4.53 -8.82
CA LEU A 67 11.00 3.36 -9.51
C LEU A 67 9.69 2.91 -8.87
N HIS A 68 8.78 2.41 -9.70
CA HIS A 68 7.41 2.17 -9.28
C HIS A 68 6.88 0.85 -9.86
N ILE A 69 6.18 0.10 -9.02
CA ILE A 69 5.31 -1.00 -9.46
C ILE A 69 3.87 -0.69 -9.08
N GLU A 70 2.92 -1.22 -9.83
CA GLU A 70 1.50 -1.05 -9.53
C GLU A 70 0.71 -2.33 -9.82
N THR A 71 -0.45 -2.48 -9.20
CA THR A 71 -1.35 -3.59 -9.49
C THR A 71 -1.80 -3.54 -10.95
N GLU A 72 -1.89 -4.70 -11.61
CA GLU A 72 -2.39 -4.80 -12.97
C GLU A 72 -3.87 -4.42 -13.03
N LYS A 73 -4.65 -4.99 -12.11
CA LYS A 73 -6.06 -4.68 -11.91
C LYS A 73 -6.21 -3.40 -11.09
N PRO A 74 -7.01 -2.43 -11.56
CA PRO A 74 -7.33 -1.28 -10.75
C PRO A 74 -8.27 -1.71 -9.61
N ILE A 75 -8.15 -1.04 -8.48
CA ILE A 75 -9.01 -1.23 -7.32
C ILE A 75 -10.18 -0.27 -7.49
N GLU A 76 -11.41 -0.67 -7.18
CA GLU A 76 -12.64 0.12 -7.35
C GLU A 76 -13.52 0.10 -6.10
N GLY A 77 -14.50 1.00 -6.03
CA GLY A 77 -15.48 1.05 -4.94
C GLY A 77 -14.93 1.40 -3.56
N ASP A 78 -15.80 1.21 -2.57
CA ASP A 78 -15.48 1.26 -1.14
C ASP A 78 -14.67 0.01 -0.77
N THR A 79 -13.51 0.21 -0.15
CA THR A 79 -12.59 -0.88 0.14
C THR A 79 -11.57 -0.49 1.19
N ARG A 80 -10.87 -1.48 1.74
CA ARG A 80 -9.74 -1.31 2.64
C ARG A 80 -8.53 -2.05 2.08
N VAL A 81 -7.48 -1.32 1.70
CA VAL A 81 -6.17 -1.92 1.37
C VAL A 81 -5.38 -2.09 2.66
N VAL A 82 -4.85 -3.29 2.92
CA VAL A 82 -4.04 -3.58 4.12
C VAL A 82 -2.66 -4.07 3.70
N LEU A 83 -1.62 -3.43 4.21
CA LEU A 83 -0.23 -3.80 4.00
C LEU A 83 0.46 -4.06 5.34
N GLU A 84 1.25 -5.12 5.42
CA GLU A 84 2.23 -5.31 6.50
C GLU A 84 3.59 -4.88 5.99
N VAL A 85 4.16 -3.82 6.58
CA VAL A 85 5.41 -3.22 6.14
C VAL A 85 6.45 -3.19 7.25
N LYS A 86 7.72 -3.33 6.90
CA LYS A 86 8.85 -3.15 7.81
C LYS A 86 9.84 -2.18 7.14
N PRO A 87 9.79 -0.89 7.50
CA PRO A 87 10.74 0.09 6.96
C PRO A 87 12.13 -0.21 7.50
N GLY A 88 13.14 -0.05 6.66
CA GLY A 88 14.54 -0.12 7.05
C GLY A 88 15.20 1.26 7.14
N PRO A 89 16.55 1.29 7.24
CA PRO A 89 17.29 2.52 7.34
C PRO A 89 16.98 3.48 6.18
N LYS A 90 16.74 4.75 6.52
CA LYS A 90 16.43 5.85 5.59
C LYS A 90 15.18 5.62 4.73
N CYS A 91 14.24 4.76 5.15
CA CYS A 91 12.99 4.54 4.43
C CYS A 91 12.26 5.87 4.19
N ASN A 92 12.05 6.18 2.91
CA ASN A 92 11.25 7.26 2.39
C ASN A 92 10.70 6.75 1.05
N ASN A 93 9.57 6.06 1.12
CA ASN A 93 8.90 5.40 0.01
C ASN A 93 7.42 5.82 0.04
N ASP A 94 6.65 5.59 -1.01
CA ASP A 94 5.27 6.09 -1.06
C ASP A 94 4.27 5.04 -1.57
N LEU A 95 3.02 5.20 -1.12
CA LEU A 95 1.86 4.52 -1.68
C LEU A 95 0.99 5.52 -2.44
N PHE A 96 0.50 5.13 -3.61
CA PHE A 96 -0.47 5.92 -4.37
C PHE A 96 -1.71 5.11 -4.71
N ILE A 97 -2.88 5.72 -4.50
CA ILE A 97 -4.17 5.19 -4.90
C ILE A 97 -5.19 6.34 -4.92
N ARG A 98 -6.21 6.32 -5.79
CA ARG A 98 -7.27 7.34 -5.84
C ARG A 98 -6.76 8.80 -5.90
N GLY A 99 -5.59 9.01 -6.52
CA GLY A 99 -4.97 10.33 -6.62
C GLY A 99 -4.35 10.86 -5.32
N THR A 100 -4.22 10.05 -4.27
CA THR A 100 -3.44 10.38 -3.09
C THR A 100 -2.02 9.82 -3.18
N LYS A 101 -1.12 10.46 -2.44
CA LYS A 101 0.23 10.00 -2.10
C LYS A 101 0.30 9.86 -0.58
N PHE A 102 0.82 8.77 -0.07
CA PHE A 102 1.02 8.53 1.37
C PHE A 102 2.46 8.09 1.63
N ASP A 103 3.13 8.82 2.51
CA ASP A 103 4.57 8.78 2.76
C ASP A 103 4.89 7.74 3.83
N LEU A 104 5.62 6.70 3.44
CA LEU A 104 6.22 5.71 4.35
C LEU A 104 7.61 6.17 4.77
N THR A 105 7.63 7.31 5.47
CA THR A 105 8.88 7.99 5.84
C THR A 105 9.04 8.03 7.34
N LEU A 106 10.11 7.43 7.85
CA LEU A 106 10.40 7.36 9.29
C LEU A 106 10.45 8.76 9.91
N GLY A 107 9.69 8.98 10.99
CA GLY A 107 9.67 10.26 11.72
C GLY A 107 8.97 11.41 10.99
N SER A 108 8.41 11.18 9.81
CA SER A 108 7.59 12.19 9.12
C SER A 108 6.22 12.36 9.80
N LYS A 109 5.47 13.38 9.39
CA LYS A 109 4.09 13.61 9.89
C LYS A 109 3.19 12.39 9.67
N GLU A 110 3.27 11.77 8.49
CA GLU A 110 2.46 10.61 8.11
C GLU A 110 3.03 9.32 8.71
N GLY A 111 4.35 9.13 8.64
CA GLY A 111 5.06 7.95 9.14
C GLY A 111 5.48 8.02 10.62
N LYS A 112 4.87 8.87 11.44
CA LYS A 112 5.24 9.04 12.86
C LYS A 112 5.18 7.76 13.69
N ASN A 113 4.31 6.82 13.30
CA ASN A 113 4.10 5.54 13.97
C ASN A 113 4.88 4.39 13.30
N LEU A 114 5.70 4.69 12.29
CA LEU A 114 6.66 3.75 11.72
C LEU A 114 7.96 3.79 12.53
N LYS A 115 8.60 2.62 12.64
CA LYS A 115 9.89 2.48 13.31
C LYS A 115 10.80 1.59 12.47
N ASP A 116 12.07 1.97 12.42
CA ASP A 116 13.10 1.22 11.71
C ASP A 116 13.18 -0.23 12.23
N GLY A 117 13.06 -1.20 11.32
CA GLY A 117 13.18 -2.62 11.63
C GLY A 117 11.94 -3.27 12.30
N GLU A 118 10.88 -2.52 12.59
CA GLU A 118 9.64 -3.06 13.20
C GLU A 118 8.53 -3.22 12.14
N TRP A 119 7.76 -4.31 12.24
CA TRP A 119 6.57 -4.49 11.43
C TRP A 119 5.47 -3.52 11.87
N ALA A 120 4.82 -2.90 10.90
CA ALA A 120 3.65 -2.05 11.08
C ALA A 120 2.54 -2.46 10.09
N THR A 121 1.29 -2.26 10.49
CA THR A 121 0.14 -2.40 9.60
C THR A 121 -0.22 -1.04 9.03
N VAL A 122 -0.15 -0.90 7.71
CA VAL A 122 -0.64 0.27 6.98
C VAL A 122 -2.00 -0.07 6.38
N GLU A 123 -2.97 0.80 6.59
CA GLU A 123 -4.33 0.62 6.05
C GLU A 123 -4.73 1.84 5.24
N ILE A 124 -5.35 1.61 4.09
CA ILE A 124 -5.96 2.66 3.26
C ILE A 124 -7.45 2.34 3.16
N VAL A 125 -8.27 3.10 3.87
CA VAL A 125 -9.72 2.94 3.90
C VAL A 125 -10.35 3.95 2.95
N ILE A 126 -11.05 3.47 1.93
CA ILE A 126 -11.73 4.29 0.92
C ILE A 126 -13.23 4.08 1.07
N LYS A 127 -13.99 5.17 1.26
CA LYS A 127 -15.45 5.16 1.34
C LYS A 127 -16.03 6.37 0.62
N GLY A 128 -16.74 6.15 -0.49
CA GLY A 128 -17.22 7.20 -1.37
C GLY A 128 -16.07 8.09 -1.86
N ASP A 129 -16.12 9.37 -1.50
CA ASP A 129 -15.08 10.36 -1.83
C ASP A 129 -14.06 10.58 -0.69
N ALA A 130 -14.14 9.81 0.39
CA ALA A 130 -13.24 9.90 1.54
C ALA A 130 -12.17 8.81 1.50
N ILE A 131 -10.96 9.17 1.93
CA ILE A 131 -9.84 8.24 2.10
C ILE A 131 -9.08 8.52 3.39
N GLU A 132 -8.88 7.48 4.19
CA GLU A 132 -8.09 7.50 5.42
C GLU A 132 -6.88 6.58 5.28
N HIS A 133 -5.72 7.07 5.69
CA HIS A 133 -4.50 6.27 5.81
C HIS A 133 -4.20 6.08 7.29
N LYS A 134 -3.98 4.84 7.70
CA LYS A 134 -3.74 4.45 9.09
C LYS A 134 -2.43 3.69 9.22
N ILE A 135 -1.79 3.83 10.37
CA ILE A 135 -0.62 3.05 10.76
C ILE A 135 -0.92 2.49 12.15
N ASN A 136 -0.90 1.15 12.25
CA ASN A 136 -1.21 0.41 13.48
C ASN A 136 -2.59 0.78 14.06
N GLY A 137 -3.60 0.92 13.19
CA GLY A 137 -4.98 1.29 13.56
C GLY A 137 -5.20 2.77 13.83
N GLU A 138 -4.15 3.58 13.97
CA GLU A 138 -4.25 5.03 14.19
C GLU A 138 -4.27 5.80 12.86
N THR A 139 -5.21 6.73 12.72
CA THR A 139 -5.28 7.61 11.54
C THR A 139 -4.06 8.52 11.47
N ALA A 140 -3.25 8.33 10.42
CA ALA A 140 -2.13 9.18 10.08
C ALA A 140 -2.57 10.37 9.21
N ARG A 141 -3.54 10.16 8.31
CA ARG A 141 -4.08 11.19 7.43
C ARG A 141 -5.48 10.86 6.91
N SER A 142 -6.32 11.88 6.80
CA SER A 142 -7.60 11.82 6.08
C SER A 142 -7.62 12.88 4.96
N SER A 143 -8.23 12.56 3.82
CA SER A 143 -8.39 13.48 2.70
C SER A 143 -9.52 13.04 1.76
N LYS A 144 -9.70 13.75 0.64
CA LYS A 144 -10.62 13.35 -0.43
C LYS A 144 -9.91 12.43 -1.43
N ALA A 145 -10.60 11.38 -1.86
CA ALA A 145 -10.21 10.50 -2.95
C ALA A 145 -10.76 11.04 -4.28
N LYS A 146 -10.00 10.88 -5.36
CA LYS A 146 -10.55 11.03 -6.72
C LYS A 146 -11.48 9.85 -7.01
N GLY A 147 -12.57 10.11 -7.73
CA GLY A 147 -13.46 9.06 -8.20
C GLY A 147 -12.83 8.13 -9.23
N GLY A 148 -13.46 6.98 -9.43
CA GLY A 148 -13.07 5.99 -10.44
C GLY A 148 -11.97 5.02 -10.00
N PRO A 149 -11.79 3.92 -10.75
CA PRO A 149 -10.84 2.86 -10.41
C PRO A 149 -9.39 3.30 -10.71
N THR A 150 -8.46 2.91 -9.85
CA THR A 150 -7.02 3.19 -9.98
C THR A 150 -6.22 2.01 -9.43
N PRO A 151 -5.05 1.69 -9.98
CA PRO A 151 -4.18 0.70 -9.36
C PRO A 151 -3.66 1.20 -8.00
N LEU A 152 -3.26 0.26 -7.13
CA LEU A 152 -2.37 0.58 -6.01
C LEU A 152 -0.95 0.61 -6.57
N ARG A 153 -0.24 1.72 -6.37
CA ARG A 153 1.15 1.87 -6.77
C ARG A 153 2.05 2.00 -5.55
N ILE A 154 3.18 1.30 -5.60
CA ILE A 154 4.26 1.37 -4.62
C ILE A 154 5.43 2.07 -5.30
N ARG A 155 5.90 3.15 -4.70
CA ARG A 155 7.09 3.90 -5.11
C ARG A 155 8.26 3.52 -4.22
N ALA A 156 9.35 3.20 -4.87
CA ALA A 156 10.63 2.98 -4.24
C ALA A 156 11.52 4.20 -4.49
N GLU A 157 11.44 5.21 -3.62
CA GLU A 157 12.21 6.45 -3.75
C GLU A 157 13.55 6.31 -3.01
N PHE A 158 13.54 6.15 -1.68
CA PHE A 158 14.75 5.97 -0.87
C PHE A 158 14.58 4.97 0.28
N GLY A 159 15.71 4.40 0.68
CA GLY A 159 15.80 3.49 1.81
C GLY A 159 15.16 2.12 1.57
N ALA A 160 15.39 1.21 2.51
CA ALA A 160 14.84 -0.13 2.44
C ALA A 160 13.41 -0.18 2.96
N LEU A 161 12.62 -1.08 2.40
CA LEU A 161 11.27 -1.42 2.86
C LEU A 161 11.00 -2.88 2.55
N GLU A 162 10.49 -3.64 3.51
CA GLU A 162 9.92 -4.95 3.25
C GLU A 162 8.39 -4.88 3.35
N ILE A 163 7.70 -5.62 2.48
CA ILE A 163 6.25 -5.72 2.45
C ILE A 163 5.87 -7.20 2.46
N LYS A 164 5.28 -7.67 3.56
CA LYS A 164 4.97 -9.09 3.77
C LYS A 164 3.63 -9.49 3.18
N SER A 165 2.66 -8.59 3.26
CA SER A 165 1.33 -8.85 2.72
C SER A 165 0.73 -7.58 2.14
N VAL A 166 -0.09 -7.76 1.10
CA VAL A 166 -0.92 -6.72 0.50
C VAL A 166 -2.27 -7.36 0.22
N LYS A 167 -3.35 -6.83 0.80
CA LYS A 167 -4.68 -7.43 0.73
C LYS A 167 -5.76 -6.38 0.53
N LEU A 168 -6.85 -6.75 -0.14
CA LEU A 168 -8.11 -6.04 -0.11
C LEU A 168 -9.00 -6.67 0.94
N ALA A 169 -9.43 -5.87 1.91
CA ALA A 169 -10.49 -6.22 2.85
C ALA A 169 -11.77 -5.46 2.46
N PRO A 170 -12.96 -6.04 2.71
CA PRO A 170 -14.21 -5.31 2.65
C PRO A 170 -14.24 -4.14 3.64
#